data_AF-A0A520ZUX9-F1
#
_entry.id   AF-A0A520ZUX9-F1
#
_cell.length_a   1.000
_cell.length_b   1.000
_cell.length_c   1.000
_cell.angle_alpha   90.00
_cell.angle_beta   90.00
_cell.angle_gamma   90.00
#
_symmetry.space_group_name_H-M   'P 1'
#
loop_
_entity.id
_entity.type
_entity.pdbx_description
1 polymer ?
#
loop_
_entity_poly.entity_id
_entity_poly.type
_entity_poly.pdbx_seq_one_letter_code
_entity_poly.pdbx_strand_id
1 'polypeptide(L)'
;TGYHYTESNEFCGQLCHSVMEPEYTTYMKSPHSSVKCVECHIGTGAQWFVKSKLSGTRQLVAVVAKSYATPIETPVHGLRPARDTCEECHRPELFHGDKLYIKDKFLSDESNTHVQTVMLLKVGSGGYQGSEAHGIHWHVAEENRITYTHSDWEREEINQVILTKPDGTKVVFDKHEGNVPPEQQVYTREMDCIDCHNRPTHVYKTPEDAIDEKLLLGAIPTELAYIRKIGYELITRDYESHEEAKNKIATELRAWYRLKYPNVVNNNMPMLEKAISGVQAAYLENVWPSMKIGWNTYPSLRGHQGNSGCFRCHDDEHETSAGETISMDCEACHIILAEDEANPQILETIQGI
;
A
#
# COMPACT_ATOMS: atom_id res chain seq x y z
N THR A 1 33.28 6.41 -5.19
CA THR A 1 34.03 5.37 -4.46
C THR A 1 33.21 4.10 -4.45
N GLY A 2 33.81 2.93 -4.20
CA GLY A 2 33.05 1.66 -4.08
C GLY A 2 31.97 1.74 -2.99
N TYR A 3 32.22 2.53 -1.94
CA TYR A 3 31.26 2.85 -0.89
C TYR A 3 29.94 3.41 -1.44
N HIS A 4 29.99 4.56 -2.13
CA HIS A 4 28.78 5.21 -2.68
C HIS A 4 28.04 4.37 -3.71
N TYR A 5 28.74 3.51 -4.46
CA TYR A 5 28.09 2.59 -5.38
C TYR A 5 27.26 1.55 -4.63
N THR A 6 27.81 0.92 -3.59
CA THR A 6 27.10 -0.09 -2.79
C THR A 6 25.95 0.44 -1.91
N GLU A 7 25.67 1.75 -2.01
CA GLU A 7 24.57 2.44 -1.33
C GLU A 7 23.65 3.16 -2.34
N SER A 8 23.84 2.90 -3.63
CA SER A 8 23.03 3.50 -4.69
C SER A 8 21.78 2.67 -4.97
N ASN A 9 20.76 3.31 -5.53
CA ASN A 9 19.52 2.64 -5.92
C ASN A 9 19.76 1.61 -7.03
N GLU A 10 20.72 1.87 -7.91
CA GLU A 10 21.12 0.95 -8.98
C GLU A 10 21.72 -0.33 -8.37
N PHE A 11 22.58 -0.20 -7.37
CA PHE A 11 23.15 -1.37 -6.69
C PHE A 11 22.07 -2.18 -5.96
N CYS A 12 21.21 -1.52 -5.17
CA CYS A 12 20.19 -2.20 -4.38
C CYS A 12 19.07 -2.80 -5.25
N GLY A 13 18.62 -2.09 -6.29
CA GLY A 13 17.44 -2.45 -7.09
C GLY A 13 17.74 -3.24 -8.36
N GLN A 14 18.92 -3.10 -8.95
CA GLN A 14 19.22 -3.69 -10.27
C GLN A 14 20.28 -4.79 -10.23
N LEU A 15 21.16 -4.84 -9.23
CA LEU A 15 22.22 -5.86 -9.22
C LEU A 15 21.65 -7.28 -9.04
N CYS A 16 20.70 -7.44 -8.12
CA CYS A 16 19.97 -8.68 -7.90
C CYS A 16 18.59 -8.63 -8.58
N HIS A 17 18.55 -8.15 -9.82
CA HIS A 17 17.31 -7.79 -10.52
C HIS A 17 16.22 -8.87 -10.43
N SER A 18 16.55 -10.15 -10.60
CA SER A 18 15.55 -11.24 -10.54
C SER A 18 14.77 -11.31 -9.22
N VAL A 19 15.34 -10.85 -8.12
CA VAL A 19 14.72 -10.83 -6.78
C VAL A 19 14.16 -9.45 -6.45
N MET A 20 14.88 -8.39 -6.87
CA MET A 20 14.58 -7.00 -6.50
C MET A 20 13.71 -6.25 -7.52
N GLU A 21 13.46 -6.81 -8.69
CA GLU A 21 12.63 -6.21 -9.74
C GLU A 21 11.25 -5.76 -9.22
N PRO A 22 10.50 -6.54 -8.41
CA PRO A 22 9.21 -6.09 -7.88
C PRO A 22 9.33 -4.83 -7.01
N GLU A 23 10.27 -4.85 -6.07
CA GLU A 23 10.51 -3.75 -5.13
C GLU A 23 11.06 -2.50 -5.83
N TYR A 24 11.95 -2.68 -6.82
CA TYR A 24 12.51 -1.58 -7.60
C TYR A 24 11.46 -0.95 -8.54
N THR A 25 10.63 -1.77 -9.19
CA THR A 25 9.58 -1.28 -10.10
C THR A 25 8.54 -0.45 -9.35
N THR A 26 8.11 -0.93 -8.19
CA THR A 26 7.15 -0.21 -7.33
C THR A 26 7.79 1.05 -6.71
N TYR A 27 9.05 0.97 -6.27
CA TYR A 27 9.81 2.12 -5.78
C TYR A 27 9.85 3.28 -6.79
N MET A 28 10.17 2.98 -8.06
CA MET A 28 10.31 3.99 -9.13
C MET A 28 9.02 4.75 -9.41
N LYS A 29 7.86 4.21 -9.01
CA LYS A 29 6.53 4.81 -9.20
C LYS A 29 5.97 5.43 -7.93
N SER A 30 6.75 5.44 -6.87
CA SER A 30 6.33 5.92 -5.57
C SER A 30 6.67 7.39 -5.35
N PRO A 31 6.04 8.04 -4.35
CA PRO A 31 6.43 9.38 -3.92
C PRO A 31 7.89 9.48 -3.43
N HIS A 32 8.53 8.34 -3.13
CA HIS A 32 9.90 8.25 -2.62
C HIS A 32 10.91 7.81 -3.70
N SER A 33 10.54 7.80 -4.98
CA SER A 33 11.40 7.38 -6.11
C SER A 33 12.69 8.19 -6.29
N SER A 34 12.84 9.30 -5.55
CA SER A 34 14.05 10.13 -5.53
C SER A 34 14.85 10.02 -4.21
N VAL A 35 14.37 9.26 -3.23
CA VAL A 35 15.07 8.99 -1.96
C VAL A 35 15.87 7.71 -2.10
N LYS A 36 17.14 7.69 -1.65
CA LYS A 36 17.96 6.48 -1.80
C LYS A 36 17.42 5.35 -0.91
N CYS A 37 17.49 4.11 -1.38
CA CYS A 37 17.09 2.93 -0.60
C CYS A 37 17.73 2.92 0.79
N VAL A 38 19.00 3.36 0.86
CA VAL A 38 19.77 3.37 2.10
C VAL A 38 19.29 4.38 3.13
N GLU A 39 18.56 5.44 2.78
CA GLU A 39 18.06 6.40 3.78
C GLU A 39 17.00 5.75 4.69
N CYS A 40 16.24 4.78 4.15
CA CYS A 40 15.22 4.05 4.90
C CYS A 40 15.73 2.69 5.41
N HIS A 41 16.43 1.92 4.56
CA HIS A 41 16.82 0.53 4.87
C HIS A 41 18.16 0.42 5.60
N ILE A 42 18.99 1.47 5.60
CA ILE A 42 20.30 1.48 6.25
C ILE A 42 20.37 2.69 7.18
N GLY A 43 20.96 2.54 8.36
CA GLY A 43 21.16 3.68 9.25
C GLY A 43 22.40 4.49 8.91
N THR A 44 22.43 5.74 9.34
CA THR A 44 23.64 6.58 9.22
C THR A 44 24.69 6.18 10.25
N GLY A 45 25.96 6.33 9.91
CA GLY A 45 27.09 6.15 10.84
C GLY A 45 27.72 4.75 10.84
N ALA A 46 28.86 4.63 11.52
CA ALA A 46 29.75 3.48 11.40
C ALA A 46 29.12 2.15 11.87
N GLN A 47 28.28 2.18 12.91
CA GLN A 47 27.62 0.97 13.42
C GLN A 47 26.63 0.39 12.40
N TRP A 48 25.81 1.25 11.79
CA TRP A 48 24.85 0.85 10.78
C TRP A 48 25.52 0.43 9.48
N PHE A 49 26.63 1.06 9.12
CA PHE A 49 27.49 0.61 8.04
C PHE A 49 27.97 -0.84 8.25
N VAL A 50 28.49 -1.18 9.43
CA VAL A 50 28.94 -2.56 9.70
C VAL A 50 27.76 -3.54 9.68
N LYS A 51 26.64 -3.18 10.31
CA LYS A 51 25.42 -4.01 10.31
C LYS A 51 24.92 -4.26 8.88
N SER A 52 24.90 -3.23 8.04
CA SER A 52 24.40 -3.35 6.66
C SER A 52 25.31 -4.19 5.79
N LYS A 53 26.64 -4.12 5.94
CA LYS A 53 27.56 -5.00 5.20
C LYS A 53 27.46 -6.46 5.63
N LEU A 54 27.27 -6.74 6.92
CA LEU A 54 27.03 -8.11 7.39
C LEU A 54 25.68 -8.64 6.89
N SER A 55 24.63 -7.83 6.97
CA SER A 55 23.30 -8.18 6.44
C SER A 55 23.33 -8.40 4.92
N GLY A 56 23.92 -7.47 4.17
CA GLY A 56 24.06 -7.56 2.71
C GLY A 56 24.90 -8.76 2.27
N THR A 57 25.93 -9.15 3.03
CA THR A 57 26.68 -10.38 2.76
C THR A 57 25.79 -11.62 2.94
N ARG A 58 24.96 -11.65 4.00
CA ARG A 58 24.00 -12.75 4.20
C ARG A 58 22.95 -12.80 3.09
N GLN A 59 22.44 -11.65 2.66
CA GLN A 59 21.52 -11.54 1.54
C GLN A 59 22.15 -12.04 0.24
N LEU A 60 23.40 -11.66 -0.05
CA LEU A 60 24.14 -12.17 -1.21
C LEU A 60 24.28 -13.69 -1.17
N VAL A 61 24.65 -14.25 -0.01
CA VAL A 61 24.71 -15.72 0.17
C VAL A 61 23.33 -16.34 -0.07
N ALA A 62 22.26 -15.76 0.46
CA ALA A 62 20.90 -16.26 0.26
C ALA A 62 20.48 -16.23 -1.22
N VAL A 63 20.85 -15.19 -1.97
CA VAL A 63 20.59 -15.10 -3.42
C VAL A 63 21.38 -16.17 -4.19
N VAL A 64 22.67 -16.32 -3.90
CA VAL A 64 23.53 -17.34 -4.54
C VAL A 64 23.05 -18.76 -4.23
N ALA A 65 22.67 -19.02 -2.97
CA ALA A 65 22.17 -20.31 -2.51
C ALA A 65 20.67 -20.53 -2.80
N LYS A 66 19.95 -19.53 -3.32
CA LYS A 66 18.49 -19.53 -3.52
C LYS A 66 17.70 -19.91 -2.27
N SER A 67 18.15 -19.45 -1.11
CA SER A 67 17.57 -19.79 0.20
C SER A 67 16.71 -18.65 0.78
N TYR A 68 16.25 -17.71 -0.05
CA TYR A 68 15.38 -16.61 0.35
C TYR A 68 13.90 -17.00 0.28
N ALA A 69 13.07 -16.38 1.12
CA ALA A 69 11.61 -16.54 1.04
C ALA A 69 11.08 -15.99 -0.28
N THR A 70 10.09 -16.67 -0.86
CA THR A 70 9.41 -16.27 -2.10
C THR A 70 7.90 -16.44 -1.90
N PRO A 71 7.10 -15.36 -1.78
CA PRO A 71 7.50 -13.94 -1.81
C PRO A 71 8.38 -13.52 -0.61
N ILE A 72 8.98 -12.34 -0.66
CA ILE A 72 9.80 -11.81 0.44
C ILE A 72 8.87 -11.48 1.61
N GLU A 73 9.15 -12.02 2.79
CA GLU A 73 8.30 -11.83 3.97
C GLU A 73 8.23 -10.36 4.42
N THR A 74 7.03 -9.93 4.79
CA THR A 74 6.76 -8.62 5.41
C THR A 74 5.95 -8.79 6.69
N PRO A 75 6.11 -7.90 7.68
CA PRO A 75 6.96 -6.71 7.68
C PRO A 75 8.45 -7.04 7.83
N VAL A 76 9.32 -6.13 7.36
CA VAL A 76 10.76 -6.24 7.59
C VAL A 76 11.05 -5.83 9.04
N HIS A 77 11.27 -6.81 9.91
CA HIS A 77 11.52 -6.61 11.33
C HIS A 77 12.83 -5.89 11.66
N GLY A 78 13.76 -5.79 10.69
CA GLY A 78 15.05 -5.12 10.85
C GLY A 78 15.06 -3.65 10.42
N LEU A 79 13.91 -3.06 10.09
CA LEU A 79 13.82 -1.62 9.77
C LEU A 79 14.20 -0.77 10.98
N ARG A 80 14.74 0.41 10.70
CA ARG A 80 15.02 1.41 11.73
C ARG A 80 13.69 1.93 12.31
N PRO A 81 13.69 2.44 13.55
CA PRO A 81 12.53 3.14 14.09
C PRO A 81 12.08 4.28 13.17
N ALA A 82 10.77 4.53 13.09
CA ALA A 82 10.22 5.59 12.25
C ALA A 82 10.76 6.99 12.62
N ARG A 83 11.02 7.24 13.91
CA ARG A 83 11.65 8.48 14.41
C ARG A 83 13.01 8.77 13.77
N ASP A 84 13.81 7.72 13.53
CA ASP A 84 15.15 7.86 12.94
C ASP A 84 15.12 7.79 11.40
N THR A 85 13.95 7.67 10.77
CA THR A 85 13.84 7.48 9.31
C THR A 85 12.77 8.33 8.68
N CYS A 86 11.50 8.06 9.00
CA CYS A 86 10.35 8.78 8.49
C CYS A 86 10.38 10.24 8.97
N GLU A 87 10.65 10.46 10.25
CA GLU A 87 10.51 11.77 10.90
C GLU A 87 11.64 12.77 10.58
N GLU A 88 12.74 12.29 10.01
CA GLU A 88 13.79 13.15 9.44
C GLU A 88 13.26 14.02 8.27
N CYS A 89 12.19 13.56 7.60
CA CYS A 89 11.53 14.25 6.49
C CYS A 89 10.06 14.59 6.78
N HIS A 90 9.36 13.77 7.57
CA HIS A 90 7.92 13.89 7.86
C HIS A 90 7.68 14.24 9.31
N ARG A 91 7.41 15.51 9.60
CA ARG A 91 7.19 15.97 10.98
C ARG A 91 5.74 15.75 11.42
N PRO A 92 5.48 14.91 12.46
CA PRO A 92 4.12 14.64 12.94
C PRO A 92 3.31 15.88 13.29
N GLU A 93 3.98 16.88 13.85
CA GLU A 93 3.35 18.15 14.21
C GLU A 93 2.83 18.92 12.98
N LEU A 94 3.55 18.87 11.87
CA LEU A 94 3.29 19.73 10.71
C LEU A 94 2.36 19.12 9.65
N PHE A 95 1.69 18.00 9.97
CA PHE A 95 0.76 17.41 9.02
C PHE A 95 -0.44 18.33 8.73
N HIS A 96 -0.86 18.33 7.47
CA HIS A 96 -1.79 19.30 6.91
C HIS A 96 -3.27 18.90 7.13
N GLY A 97 -3.71 18.81 8.39
CA GLY A 97 -5.12 18.70 8.78
C GLY A 97 -5.91 17.64 8.00
N ASP A 98 -7.18 17.93 7.70
CA ASP A 98 -8.03 17.05 6.90
C ASP A 98 -7.71 17.17 5.40
N LYS A 99 -7.78 16.05 4.68
CA LYS A 99 -7.45 15.95 3.26
C LYS A 99 -8.66 15.52 2.45
N LEU A 100 -8.99 16.29 1.41
CA LEU A 100 -9.91 15.82 0.37
C LEU A 100 -9.25 14.68 -0.42
N TYR A 101 -9.88 13.52 -0.40
CA TYR A 101 -9.46 12.32 -1.12
C TYR A 101 -10.51 11.99 -2.18
N ILE A 102 -10.07 11.91 -3.43
CA ILE A 102 -10.91 11.59 -4.58
C ILE A 102 -10.42 10.26 -5.13
N LYS A 103 -11.31 9.29 -5.20
CA LYS A 103 -11.04 7.97 -5.78
C LYS A 103 -11.78 7.87 -7.12
N ASP A 104 -11.00 7.80 -8.18
CA ASP A 104 -11.50 7.52 -9.53
C ASP A 104 -11.78 6.03 -9.71
N LYS A 105 -12.91 5.72 -10.34
CA LYS A 105 -13.32 4.36 -10.65
C LYS A 105 -13.99 4.34 -12.02
N PHE A 106 -13.83 3.24 -12.75
CA PHE A 106 -14.51 3.03 -14.02
C PHE A 106 -15.45 1.83 -13.89
N LEU A 107 -16.72 2.00 -14.26
CA LEU A 107 -17.70 0.91 -14.22
C LEU A 107 -17.41 -0.13 -15.31
N SER A 108 -17.92 -1.35 -15.11
CA SER A 108 -17.73 -2.47 -16.04
C SER A 108 -18.81 -2.52 -17.14
N ASP A 109 -19.29 -1.36 -17.55
CA ASP A 109 -20.29 -1.16 -18.60
C ASP A 109 -19.63 -0.87 -19.97
N GLU A 110 -20.46 -0.69 -21.00
CA GLU A 110 -19.97 -0.49 -22.37
C GLU A 110 -19.16 0.81 -22.50
N SER A 111 -19.64 1.88 -21.88
CA SER A 111 -19.01 3.20 -21.90
C SER A 111 -17.77 3.32 -21.01
N ASN A 112 -17.48 2.31 -20.17
CA ASN A 112 -16.50 2.41 -19.10
C ASN A 112 -16.78 3.68 -18.27
N THR A 113 -18.00 3.83 -17.76
CA THR A 113 -18.46 5.07 -17.14
C THR A 113 -17.55 5.45 -15.97
N HIS A 114 -16.96 6.64 -16.05
CA HIS A 114 -16.13 7.20 -14.99
C HIS A 114 -17.02 7.72 -13.87
N VAL A 115 -16.76 7.24 -12.66
CA VAL A 115 -17.40 7.67 -11.43
C VAL A 115 -16.34 7.98 -10.38
N GLN A 116 -16.71 8.81 -9.42
CA GLN A 116 -15.81 9.27 -8.38
C GLN A 116 -16.44 9.12 -7.01
N THR A 117 -15.65 8.61 -6.07
CA THR A 117 -15.95 8.67 -4.64
C THR A 117 -15.13 9.79 -4.03
N VAL A 118 -15.79 10.74 -3.37
CA VAL A 118 -15.17 11.92 -2.76
C VAL A 118 -15.31 11.81 -1.25
N MET A 119 -14.19 11.89 -0.54
CA MET A 119 -14.15 11.76 0.90
C MET A 119 -13.30 12.86 1.53
N LEU A 120 -13.70 13.34 2.70
CA LEU A 120 -12.82 14.11 3.57
C LEU A 120 -12.15 13.13 4.54
N LEU A 121 -10.85 12.91 4.36
CA LEU A 121 -10.04 12.07 5.24
C LEU A 121 -9.51 12.91 6.41
N LYS A 122 -9.82 12.50 7.64
CA LYS A 122 -9.37 13.16 8.88
C LYS A 122 -7.93 12.78 9.20
N VAL A 123 -7.00 13.11 8.31
CA VAL A 123 -5.57 12.79 8.47
C VAL A 123 -5.03 13.41 9.75
N GLY A 124 -5.37 14.67 10.02
CA GLY A 124 -5.04 15.37 11.24
C GLY A 124 -3.53 15.56 11.44
N SER A 125 -3.14 15.79 12.69
CA SER A 125 -1.76 16.12 13.09
C SER A 125 -1.46 15.55 14.48
N GLY A 126 -0.17 15.33 14.76
CA GLY A 126 0.34 15.04 16.10
C GLY A 126 0.35 16.24 17.05
N GLY A 127 -0.26 17.37 16.67
CA GLY A 127 -0.35 18.61 17.47
C GLY A 127 0.71 19.64 17.08
N TYR A 128 0.34 20.93 16.96
CA TYR A 128 1.29 22.01 16.65
C TYR A 128 0.81 23.40 17.10
N GLN A 129 1.71 24.20 17.69
CA GLN A 129 1.47 25.61 18.02
C GLN A 129 0.11 25.90 18.71
N GLY A 130 -0.28 25.05 19.67
CA GLY A 130 -1.52 25.23 20.44
C GLY A 130 -2.74 24.50 19.89
N SER A 131 -2.64 23.75 18.80
CA SER A 131 -3.63 22.74 18.43
C SER A 131 -3.33 21.40 19.11
N GLU A 132 -4.38 20.76 19.64
CA GLU A 132 -4.29 19.39 20.16
C GLU A 132 -4.14 18.39 19.01
N ALA A 133 -3.47 17.27 19.29
CA ALA A 133 -3.43 16.13 18.38
C ALA A 133 -4.84 15.64 18.04
N HIS A 134 -5.10 15.33 16.78
CA HIS A 134 -6.41 14.89 16.29
C HIS A 134 -6.31 14.12 14.99
N GLY A 135 -7.42 13.49 14.58
CA GLY A 135 -7.49 12.68 13.38
C GLY A 135 -6.62 11.42 13.47
N ILE A 136 -6.29 10.84 12.33
CA ILE A 136 -5.51 9.59 12.24
C ILE A 136 -4.11 9.78 12.82
N HIS A 137 -3.46 10.93 12.64
CA HIS A 137 -2.12 11.19 13.18
C HIS A 137 -2.08 11.48 14.68
N TRP A 138 -3.21 11.47 15.37
CA TRP A 138 -3.23 11.46 16.84
C TRP A 138 -2.36 10.32 17.42
N HIS A 139 -2.29 9.18 16.72
CA HIS A 139 -1.50 8.01 17.11
C HIS A 139 0.01 8.26 17.23
N VAL A 140 0.54 9.26 16.54
CA VAL A 140 1.98 9.57 16.50
C VAL A 140 2.33 10.87 17.23
N ALA A 141 1.38 11.43 17.98
CA ALA A 141 1.63 12.59 18.83
C ALA A 141 2.61 12.24 19.95
N GLU A 142 3.46 13.19 20.36
CA GLU A 142 4.45 12.95 21.42
C GLU A 142 3.79 12.61 22.76
N GLU A 143 2.63 13.21 23.03
CA GLU A 143 1.80 12.96 24.21
C GLU A 143 1.13 11.58 24.24
N ASN A 144 1.01 10.89 23.11
CA ASN A 144 0.31 9.62 22.99
C ASN A 144 1.30 8.49 22.74
N ARG A 145 1.49 7.64 23.74
CA ARG A 145 2.33 6.45 23.57
C ARG A 145 1.47 5.19 23.53
N ILE A 146 1.35 4.62 22.34
CA ILE A 146 0.54 3.42 22.09
C ILE A 146 1.47 2.22 21.99
N THR A 147 1.23 1.21 22.83
CA THR A 147 1.90 -0.08 22.73
C THR A 147 0.87 -1.18 22.55
N TYR A 148 1.11 -2.12 21.67
CA TYR A 148 0.20 -3.23 21.43
C TYR A 148 0.92 -4.57 21.49
N THR A 149 0.16 -5.64 21.71
CA THR A 149 0.66 -7.01 21.68
C THR A 149 0.14 -7.74 20.45
N HIS A 150 0.99 -8.58 19.84
CA HIS A 150 0.62 -9.39 18.69
C HIS A 150 1.14 -10.83 18.80
N SER A 151 0.46 -11.77 18.14
CA SER A 151 0.69 -13.21 18.25
C SER A 151 1.14 -13.87 16.93
N ASP A 152 1.16 -13.10 15.84
CA ASP A 152 1.55 -13.49 14.48
C ASP A 152 2.77 -12.67 13.97
N TRP A 153 3.33 -13.07 12.82
CA TRP A 153 4.51 -12.40 12.23
C TRP A 153 4.13 -11.11 11.51
N GLU A 154 2.98 -11.10 10.85
CA GLU A 154 2.44 -10.02 10.03
C GLU A 154 1.99 -8.81 10.86
N ARG A 155 1.75 -9.02 12.16
CA ARG A 155 1.20 -8.05 13.12
C ARG A 155 -0.27 -7.73 12.83
N GLU A 156 -1.01 -8.74 12.41
CA GLU A 156 -2.44 -8.67 12.12
C GLU A 156 -3.27 -9.00 13.36
N GLU A 157 -2.82 -9.92 14.20
CA GLU A 157 -3.56 -10.38 15.38
C GLU A 157 -3.15 -9.59 16.62
N ILE A 158 -3.82 -8.45 16.83
CA ILE A 158 -3.62 -7.60 17.99
C ILE A 158 -4.55 -8.06 19.12
N ASN A 159 -3.96 -8.34 20.29
CA ASN A 159 -4.67 -8.92 21.44
C ASN A 159 -4.89 -7.91 22.57
N GLN A 160 -4.00 -6.94 22.69
CA GLN A 160 -4.06 -5.89 23.71
C GLN A 160 -3.50 -4.61 23.14
N VAL A 161 -4.16 -3.50 23.44
CA VAL A 161 -3.69 -2.14 23.14
C VAL A 161 -3.59 -1.37 24.45
N ILE A 162 -2.46 -0.71 24.67
CA ILE A 162 -2.21 0.12 25.86
C ILE A 162 -1.91 1.54 25.39
N LEU A 163 -2.76 2.47 25.80
CA LEU A 163 -2.52 3.90 25.68
C LEU A 163 -1.87 4.41 26.97
N THR A 164 -0.66 4.95 26.86
CA THR A 164 0.00 5.67 27.96
C THR A 164 -0.13 7.17 27.73
N LYS A 165 -0.79 7.86 28.65
CA LYS A 165 -1.02 9.32 28.66
C LYS A 165 0.19 10.08 29.21
N PRO A 166 0.28 11.41 29.05
CA PRO A 166 1.42 12.23 29.52
C PRO A 166 1.66 12.18 31.04
N ASP A 167 0.60 11.98 31.83
CA ASP A 167 0.67 11.82 33.29
C ASP A 167 1.14 10.43 33.72
N GLY A 168 1.40 9.53 32.77
CA GLY A 168 1.77 8.13 32.98
C GLY A 168 0.59 7.19 33.18
N THR A 169 -0.64 7.70 33.17
CA THR A 169 -1.85 6.88 33.25
C THR A 169 -1.93 5.94 32.06
N LYS A 170 -2.18 4.66 32.32
CA LYS A 170 -2.35 3.63 31.30
C LYS A 170 -3.81 3.25 31.18
N VAL A 171 -4.32 3.31 29.96
CA VAL A 171 -5.62 2.73 29.59
C VAL A 171 -5.33 1.46 28.80
N VAL A 172 -5.86 0.34 29.28
CA VAL A 172 -5.63 -0.99 28.68
C VAL A 172 -6.92 -1.44 28.05
N PHE A 173 -6.85 -1.79 26.77
CA PHE A 173 -7.93 -2.38 26.00
C PHE A 173 -7.53 -3.81 25.67
N ASP A 174 -8.27 -4.77 26.22
CA ASP A 174 -8.07 -6.19 25.97
C ASP A 174 -9.12 -6.67 24.96
N LYS A 175 -8.72 -7.51 24.01
CA LYS A 175 -9.66 -8.12 23.09
C LYS A 175 -10.39 -9.27 23.79
N HIS A 176 -11.71 -9.19 23.90
CA HIS A 176 -12.50 -10.15 24.70
C HIS A 176 -12.61 -11.56 24.09
N GLU A 177 -12.37 -11.70 22.78
CA GLU A 177 -12.34 -13.00 22.10
C GLU A 177 -11.00 -13.24 21.42
N GLY A 178 -10.28 -14.24 21.92
CA GLY A 178 -8.93 -14.57 21.49
C GLY A 178 -8.15 -15.12 22.66
N ASN A 179 -8.48 -16.32 23.14
CA ASN A 179 -7.56 -17.05 24.00
C ASN A 179 -6.31 -17.32 23.14
N VAL A 180 -5.32 -16.43 23.21
CA VAL A 180 -3.96 -16.76 22.83
C VAL A 180 -3.63 -18.01 23.65
N PRO A 181 -3.42 -19.18 23.02
CA PRO A 181 -3.04 -20.37 23.74
C PRO A 181 -1.87 -20.01 24.67
N PRO A 182 -1.82 -20.50 25.92
CA PRO A 182 -0.77 -20.10 26.88
C PRO A 182 0.67 -20.30 26.37
N GLU A 183 0.81 -21.12 25.33
CA GLU A 183 2.05 -21.50 24.64
C GLU A 183 2.38 -20.66 23.39
N GLN A 184 1.47 -19.81 22.91
CA GLN A 184 1.74 -18.95 21.76
C GLN A 184 2.57 -17.73 22.18
N GLN A 185 3.64 -17.48 21.43
CA GLN A 185 4.56 -16.40 21.71
C GLN A 185 3.89 -15.05 21.42
N VAL A 186 3.80 -14.20 22.43
CA VAL A 186 3.29 -12.84 22.32
C VAL A 186 4.45 -11.86 22.27
N TYR A 187 4.39 -10.94 21.31
CA TYR A 187 5.35 -9.86 21.14
C TYR A 187 4.72 -8.53 21.52
N THR A 188 5.51 -7.63 22.09
CA THR A 188 5.08 -6.26 22.39
C THR A 188 5.80 -5.29 21.47
N ARG A 189 5.05 -4.33 20.92
CA ARG A 189 5.57 -3.30 20.04
C ARG A 189 4.97 -1.94 20.39
N GLU A 190 5.81 -0.92 20.33
CA GLU A 190 5.35 0.47 20.31
C GLU A 190 4.94 0.83 18.89
N MET A 191 3.73 1.37 18.75
CA MET A 191 3.19 1.78 17.45
C MET A 191 4.00 2.93 16.89
N ASP A 192 4.30 2.86 15.59
CA ASP A 192 4.95 3.94 14.86
C ASP A 192 4.34 4.10 13.44
N CYS A 193 4.94 4.95 12.61
CA CYS A 193 4.45 5.23 11.28
C CYS A 193 4.28 3.98 10.40
N ILE A 194 5.12 2.95 10.53
CA ILE A 194 5.07 1.77 9.63
C ILE A 194 3.95 0.80 10.00
N ASP A 195 3.34 0.95 11.17
CA ASP A 195 2.19 0.11 11.53
C ASP A 195 0.94 0.52 10.74
N CYS A 196 0.87 1.75 10.20
CA CYS A 196 -0.14 2.18 9.23
C CYS A 196 0.42 2.33 7.80
N HIS A 197 1.61 2.93 7.67
CA HIS A 197 2.31 3.13 6.40
C HIS A 197 3.29 1.99 6.11
N ASN A 198 2.82 0.75 6.17
CA ASN A 198 3.63 -0.47 6.09
C ASN A 198 4.42 -0.64 4.78
N ARG A 199 3.97 0.00 3.69
CA ARG A 199 4.68 0.05 2.39
C ARG A 199 4.61 1.45 1.79
N PRO A 200 5.42 2.41 2.26
CA PRO A 200 5.32 3.81 1.84
C PRO A 200 5.94 4.08 0.46
N THR A 201 6.77 3.15 -0.02
CA THR A 201 7.44 3.25 -1.34
C THR A 201 7.14 2.05 -2.24
N HIS A 202 7.04 0.84 -1.70
CA HIS A 202 6.80 -0.36 -2.49
C HIS A 202 5.30 -0.66 -2.61
N VAL A 203 4.58 0.23 -3.28
CA VAL A 203 3.11 0.21 -3.35
C VAL A 203 2.63 -0.77 -4.42
N TYR A 204 1.97 -1.84 -4.00
CA TYR A 204 1.25 -2.77 -4.87
C TYR A 204 -0.23 -2.41 -4.85
N LYS A 205 -0.85 -2.35 -6.01
CA LYS A 205 -2.25 -1.97 -6.18
C LYS A 205 -3.17 -3.18 -6.18
N THR A 206 -4.44 -2.95 -5.85
CA THR A 206 -5.51 -3.89 -6.15
C THR A 206 -5.70 -3.99 -7.67
N PRO A 207 -6.25 -5.09 -8.21
CA PRO A 207 -6.51 -5.20 -9.64
C PRO A 207 -7.46 -4.10 -10.14
N GLU A 208 -8.42 -3.67 -9.32
CA GLU A 208 -9.31 -2.54 -9.61
C GLU A 208 -8.53 -1.23 -9.74
N ASP A 209 -7.73 -0.86 -8.74
CA ASP A 209 -6.99 0.41 -8.77
C ASP A 209 -5.92 0.41 -9.89
N ALA A 210 -5.36 -0.77 -10.21
CA ALA A 210 -4.39 -0.91 -11.29
C ALA A 210 -5.02 -0.68 -12.68
N ILE A 211 -6.20 -1.25 -12.96
CA ILE A 211 -6.86 -1.07 -14.26
C ILE A 211 -7.46 0.34 -14.38
N ASP A 212 -8.08 0.84 -13.30
CA ASP A 212 -8.73 2.14 -13.29
C ASP A 212 -7.71 3.29 -13.42
N GLU A 213 -6.50 3.16 -12.85
CA GLU A 213 -5.42 4.12 -13.10
C GLU A 213 -5.02 4.15 -14.59
N LYS A 214 -4.90 2.99 -15.25
CA LYS A 214 -4.49 2.98 -16.65
C LYS A 214 -5.55 3.60 -17.56
N LEU A 215 -6.83 3.49 -17.21
CA LEU A 215 -7.92 4.20 -17.89
C LEU A 215 -7.83 5.70 -17.63
N LEU A 216 -7.67 6.11 -16.36
CA LEU A 216 -7.56 7.51 -15.96
C LEU A 216 -6.40 8.24 -16.65
N LEU A 217 -5.23 7.60 -16.73
CA LEU A 217 -4.03 8.14 -17.39
C LEU A 217 -4.12 8.08 -18.93
N GLY A 218 -5.21 7.54 -19.49
CA GLY A 218 -5.38 7.34 -20.92
C GLY A 218 -4.39 6.34 -21.53
N ALA A 219 -3.74 5.51 -20.72
CA ALA A 219 -2.90 4.40 -21.19
C ALA A 219 -3.77 3.29 -21.78
N ILE A 220 -4.98 3.10 -21.24
CA ILE A 220 -6.06 2.33 -21.84
C ILE A 220 -7.10 3.34 -22.37
N PRO A 221 -7.36 3.38 -23.68
CA PRO A 221 -8.42 4.23 -24.27
C PRO A 221 -9.81 3.80 -23.78
N THR A 222 -10.57 4.72 -23.19
CA THR A 222 -11.91 4.45 -22.64
C THR A 222 -12.99 4.33 -23.72
N GLU A 223 -12.68 4.73 -24.96
CA GLU A 223 -13.57 4.64 -26.12
C GLU A 223 -13.78 3.19 -26.60
N LEU A 224 -12.95 2.26 -26.12
CA LEU A 224 -13.11 0.84 -26.40
C LEU A 224 -14.18 0.24 -25.50
N ALA A 225 -15.28 -0.17 -26.12
CA ALA A 225 -16.41 -0.79 -25.44
C ALA A 225 -15.98 -1.92 -24.50
N TYR A 226 -16.38 -1.87 -23.23
CA TYR A 226 -16.10 -2.84 -22.15
C TYR A 226 -14.61 -3.11 -21.86
N ILE A 227 -13.67 -2.24 -22.28
CA ILE A 227 -12.24 -2.50 -22.08
C ILE A 227 -11.86 -2.64 -20.60
N ARG A 228 -12.52 -1.89 -19.71
CA ARG A 228 -12.30 -1.99 -18.26
C ARG A 228 -12.66 -3.39 -17.75
N LYS A 229 -13.83 -3.89 -18.14
CA LYS A 229 -14.34 -5.20 -17.75
C LYS A 229 -13.42 -6.33 -18.23
N ILE A 230 -13.14 -6.37 -19.54
CA ILE A 230 -12.34 -7.45 -20.14
C ILE A 230 -10.88 -7.35 -19.69
N GLY A 231 -10.35 -6.12 -19.56
CA GLY A 231 -9.03 -5.89 -19.00
C GLY A 231 -8.90 -6.44 -17.58
N TYR A 232 -9.85 -6.12 -16.70
CA TYR A 232 -9.94 -6.67 -15.35
C TYR A 232 -9.98 -8.21 -15.36
N GLU A 233 -10.89 -8.82 -16.13
CA GLU A 233 -11.02 -10.28 -16.23
C GLU A 233 -9.75 -10.99 -16.70
N LEU A 234 -8.90 -10.32 -17.47
CA LEU A 234 -7.63 -10.89 -17.94
C LEU A 234 -6.52 -10.72 -16.91
N ILE A 235 -6.38 -9.54 -16.30
CA ILE A 235 -5.30 -9.31 -15.32
C ILE A 235 -5.50 -10.08 -14.01
N THR A 236 -6.72 -10.52 -13.69
CA THR A 236 -7.00 -11.33 -12.49
C THR A 236 -6.81 -12.84 -12.71
N ARG A 237 -6.29 -13.27 -13.85
CA ARG A 237 -6.01 -14.69 -14.12
C ARG A 237 -4.60 -15.06 -13.67
N ASP A 238 -4.42 -16.36 -13.43
CA ASP A 238 -3.12 -16.92 -13.15
C ASP A 238 -2.30 -17.11 -14.43
N TYR A 239 -1.07 -16.60 -14.40
CA TYR A 239 -0.07 -16.78 -15.45
C TYR A 239 1.24 -17.28 -14.81
N GLU A 240 1.93 -18.21 -15.47
CA GLU A 240 3.19 -18.77 -14.98
C GLU A 240 4.36 -17.77 -15.10
N SER A 241 4.23 -16.79 -16.00
CA SER A 241 5.24 -15.76 -16.23
C SER A 241 4.66 -14.47 -16.80
N HIS A 242 5.45 -13.39 -16.72
CA HIS A 242 5.16 -12.14 -17.41
C HIS A 242 5.02 -12.30 -18.93
N GLU A 243 5.85 -13.12 -19.55
CA GLU A 243 5.80 -13.35 -21.00
C GLU A 243 4.52 -14.08 -21.41
N GLU A 244 4.09 -15.06 -20.60
CA GLU A 244 2.80 -15.71 -20.82
C GLU A 244 1.65 -14.72 -20.65
N ALA A 245 1.64 -13.93 -19.58
CA ALA A 245 0.63 -12.91 -19.33
C ALA A 245 0.52 -11.94 -20.51
N LYS A 246 1.66 -11.39 -20.98
CA LYS A 246 1.70 -10.51 -22.16
C LYS A 246 1.05 -11.16 -23.37
N ASN A 247 1.47 -12.38 -23.71
CA ASN A 247 1.01 -13.08 -24.89
C ASN A 247 -0.48 -13.42 -24.83
N LYS A 248 -0.96 -13.94 -23.69
CA LYS A 248 -2.37 -14.30 -23.50
C LYS A 248 -3.28 -13.07 -23.48
N ILE A 249 -2.93 -12.02 -22.71
CA ILE A 249 -3.69 -10.77 -22.67
C ILE A 249 -3.84 -10.18 -24.08
N ALA A 250 -2.75 -10.09 -24.84
CA ALA A 250 -2.78 -9.54 -26.19
C ALA A 250 -3.61 -10.39 -27.16
N THR A 251 -3.45 -11.72 -27.10
CA THR A 251 -4.16 -12.65 -27.99
C THR A 251 -5.66 -12.63 -27.72
N GLU A 252 -6.05 -12.67 -26.46
CA GLU A 252 -7.46 -12.73 -26.06
C GLU A 252 -8.18 -11.40 -26.28
N LEU A 253 -7.56 -10.25 -25.98
CA LEU A 253 -8.15 -8.95 -26.31
C LEU A 253 -8.38 -8.80 -27.82
N ARG A 254 -7.37 -9.14 -28.65
CA ARG A 254 -7.55 -9.10 -30.12
C ARG A 254 -8.65 -10.03 -30.59
N ALA A 255 -8.74 -11.24 -30.05
CA ALA A 255 -9.78 -12.20 -30.40
C ALA A 255 -11.17 -11.69 -30.02
N TRP A 256 -11.31 -11.13 -28.81
CA TRP A 256 -12.57 -10.58 -28.32
C TRP A 256 -13.05 -9.40 -29.16
N TYR A 257 -12.19 -8.42 -29.43
CA TYR A 257 -12.53 -7.28 -30.29
C TYR A 257 -12.77 -7.70 -31.74
N ARG A 258 -12.05 -8.68 -32.29
CA ARG A 258 -12.33 -9.22 -33.62
C ARG A 258 -13.72 -9.84 -33.71
N LEU A 259 -14.16 -10.53 -32.66
CA LEU A 259 -15.45 -11.20 -32.61
C LEU A 259 -16.61 -10.22 -32.37
N LYS A 260 -16.46 -9.27 -31.45
CA LYS A 260 -17.55 -8.40 -30.98
C LYS A 260 -17.57 -7.03 -31.65
N TYR A 261 -16.42 -6.48 -32.01
CA TYR A 261 -16.25 -5.15 -32.58
C TYR A 261 -15.25 -5.16 -33.75
N PRO A 262 -15.50 -5.91 -34.83
CA PRO A 262 -14.54 -6.13 -35.91
C PRO A 262 -14.04 -4.82 -36.57
N ASN A 263 -14.86 -3.76 -36.54
CA ASN A 263 -14.48 -2.43 -37.02
C ASN A 263 -13.29 -1.83 -36.25
N VAL A 264 -13.16 -2.11 -34.95
CA VAL A 264 -11.99 -1.68 -34.15
C VAL A 264 -10.72 -2.32 -34.70
N VAL A 265 -10.76 -3.62 -34.99
CA VAL A 265 -9.59 -4.35 -35.52
C VAL A 265 -9.26 -3.91 -36.95
N ASN A 266 -10.27 -3.70 -37.78
CA ASN A 266 -10.08 -3.37 -39.20
C ASN A 266 -9.64 -1.92 -39.42
N ASN A 267 -10.12 -0.98 -38.60
CA ASN A 267 -9.95 0.45 -38.84
C ASN A 267 -9.19 1.19 -37.73
N ASN A 268 -9.04 0.59 -36.54
CA ASN A 268 -8.42 1.24 -35.39
C ASN A 268 -7.53 0.31 -34.56
N MET A 269 -6.74 -0.53 -35.25
CA MET A 269 -5.77 -1.41 -34.62
C MET A 269 -4.79 -0.67 -33.68
N PRO A 270 -4.29 0.55 -34.00
CA PRO A 270 -3.41 1.28 -33.08
C PRO A 270 -4.04 1.57 -31.71
N MET A 271 -5.33 1.90 -31.64
CA MET A 271 -6.03 2.12 -30.37
C MET A 271 -6.15 0.82 -29.57
N LEU A 272 -6.41 -0.30 -30.24
CA LEU A 272 -6.44 -1.61 -29.60
C LEU A 272 -5.05 -2.04 -29.08
N GLU A 273 -3.97 -1.80 -29.83
CA GLU A 273 -2.61 -2.10 -29.38
C GLU A 273 -2.20 -1.24 -28.17
N LYS A 274 -2.63 0.02 -28.15
CA LYS A 274 -2.46 0.90 -26.98
C LYS A 274 -3.19 0.32 -25.76
N ALA A 275 -4.45 -0.09 -25.92
CA ALA A 275 -5.22 -0.72 -24.86
C ALA A 275 -4.58 -2.01 -24.34
N ILE A 276 -4.13 -2.89 -25.23
CA ILE A 276 -3.41 -4.12 -24.88
C ILE A 276 -2.18 -3.79 -24.04
N SER A 277 -1.36 -2.83 -24.48
CA SER A 277 -0.16 -2.41 -23.75
C SER A 277 -0.50 -1.86 -22.37
N GLY A 278 -1.58 -1.09 -22.25
CA GLY A 278 -2.08 -0.57 -20.97
C GLY A 278 -2.56 -1.66 -20.03
N VAL A 279 -3.34 -2.64 -20.52
CA VAL A 279 -3.81 -3.80 -19.72
C VAL A 279 -2.64 -4.67 -19.27
N GLN A 280 -1.68 -4.94 -20.16
CA GLN A 280 -0.44 -5.64 -19.81
C GLN A 280 0.33 -4.88 -18.71
N ALA A 281 0.47 -3.57 -18.84
CA ALA A 281 1.13 -2.74 -17.84
C ALA A 281 0.42 -2.80 -16.47
N ALA A 282 -0.92 -2.81 -16.42
CA ALA A 282 -1.64 -2.98 -15.16
C ALA A 282 -1.21 -4.26 -14.40
N TYR A 283 -1.03 -5.37 -15.13
CA TYR A 283 -0.58 -6.65 -14.56
C TYR A 283 0.91 -6.65 -14.18
N LEU A 284 1.78 -6.33 -15.15
CA LEU A 284 3.25 -6.47 -15.03
C LEU A 284 3.87 -5.58 -13.94
N GLU A 285 3.15 -4.55 -13.52
CA GLU A 285 3.60 -3.59 -12.53
C GLU A 285 3.17 -3.95 -11.10
N ASN A 286 2.36 -5.00 -10.93
CA ASN A 286 1.80 -5.39 -9.64
C ASN A 286 1.93 -6.90 -9.34
N VAL A 287 2.15 -7.74 -10.36
CA VAL A 287 2.19 -9.20 -10.22
C VAL A 287 3.51 -9.73 -10.75
N TRP A 288 4.24 -10.54 -9.96
CA TRP A 288 5.47 -11.22 -10.34
C TRP A 288 5.39 -12.71 -10.03
N PRO A 289 5.00 -13.56 -10.99
CA PRO A 289 4.93 -15.01 -10.80
C PRO A 289 6.27 -15.63 -10.39
N SER A 290 7.38 -15.09 -10.91
CA SER A 290 8.75 -15.50 -10.55
C SER A 290 9.07 -15.35 -9.06
N MET A 291 8.42 -14.39 -8.40
CA MET A 291 8.57 -14.11 -6.98
C MET A 291 7.33 -14.50 -6.17
N LYS A 292 6.38 -15.22 -6.78
CA LYS A 292 5.07 -15.57 -6.17
C LYS A 292 4.34 -14.35 -5.57
N ILE A 293 4.49 -13.20 -6.22
CA ILE A 293 3.75 -11.99 -5.88
C ILE A 293 2.54 -11.94 -6.81
N GLY A 294 1.36 -12.08 -6.24
CA GLY A 294 0.07 -11.90 -6.89
C GLY A 294 -0.67 -10.67 -6.37
N TRP A 295 -1.92 -10.52 -6.79
CA TRP A 295 -2.82 -9.53 -6.21
C TRP A 295 -2.97 -9.76 -4.70
N ASN A 296 -2.93 -8.68 -3.93
CA ASN A 296 -3.06 -8.70 -2.46
C ASN A 296 -1.99 -9.52 -1.71
N THR A 297 -0.88 -9.92 -2.33
CA THR A 297 0.25 -10.54 -1.61
C THR A 297 0.83 -9.61 -0.54
N TYR A 298 0.82 -8.30 -0.80
CA TYR A 298 1.31 -7.29 0.13
C TYR A 298 0.23 -6.22 0.38
N PRO A 299 -0.69 -6.46 1.34
CA PRO A 299 -1.76 -5.51 1.64
C PRO A 299 -1.20 -4.19 2.20
N SER A 300 -1.89 -3.08 1.93
CA SER A 300 -1.57 -1.77 2.51
C SER A 300 -2.43 -1.51 3.74
N LEU A 301 -1.80 -1.18 4.86
CA LEU A 301 -2.48 -0.92 6.14
C LEU A 301 -2.97 0.54 6.30
N ARG A 302 -2.94 1.34 5.23
CA ARG A 302 -3.36 2.76 5.24
C ARG A 302 -4.88 2.96 5.22
N GLY A 303 -5.63 1.90 5.04
CA GLY A 303 -7.09 1.88 4.97
C GLY A 303 -7.58 0.44 5.05
N HIS A 304 -8.87 0.21 4.84
CA HIS A 304 -9.52 -1.08 5.03
C HIS A 304 -10.00 -1.72 3.71
N GLN A 305 -9.40 -1.36 2.57
CA GLN A 305 -9.74 -1.96 1.28
C GLN A 305 -8.98 -3.27 1.11
N GLY A 306 -9.68 -4.40 1.23
CA GLY A 306 -9.12 -5.74 1.02
C GLY A 306 -8.18 -6.23 2.13
N ASN A 307 -8.12 -5.55 3.28
CA ASN A 307 -7.41 -5.97 4.49
C ASN A 307 -8.00 -5.28 5.73
N SER A 308 -7.53 -5.68 6.92
CA SER A 308 -7.94 -5.19 8.23
C SER A 308 -7.53 -3.73 8.48
N GLY A 309 -6.32 -3.33 8.08
CA GLY A 309 -5.81 -1.96 8.20
C GLY A 309 -5.89 -1.42 9.63
N CYS A 310 -6.69 -0.38 9.81
CA CYS A 310 -6.98 0.24 11.11
C CYS A 310 -7.88 -0.63 12.00
N PHE A 311 -8.71 -1.51 11.41
CA PHE A 311 -9.61 -2.40 12.13
C PHE A 311 -8.89 -3.54 12.86
N ARG A 312 -7.55 -3.61 12.81
CA ARG A 312 -6.79 -4.46 13.74
C ARG A 312 -6.90 -3.99 15.20
N CYS A 313 -7.18 -2.70 15.41
CA CYS A 313 -7.45 -2.13 16.74
C CYS A 313 -8.85 -1.53 16.84
N HIS A 314 -9.36 -0.95 15.75
CA HIS A 314 -10.67 -0.28 15.69
C HIS A 314 -11.76 -1.27 15.30
N ASP A 315 -12.11 -2.20 16.19
CA ASP A 315 -13.02 -3.31 15.90
C ASP A 315 -14.22 -3.38 16.86
N ASP A 316 -14.36 -2.43 17.79
CA ASP A 316 -15.31 -2.48 18.92
C ASP A 316 -15.12 -3.69 19.85
N GLU A 317 -14.08 -4.52 19.67
CA GLU A 317 -13.80 -5.73 20.47
C GLU A 317 -12.67 -5.52 21.49
N HIS A 318 -11.82 -4.51 21.27
CA HIS A 318 -10.83 -4.04 22.24
C HIS A 318 -11.49 -3.15 23.29
N GLU A 319 -11.63 -3.67 24.52
CA GLU A 319 -12.44 -3.06 25.56
C GLU A 319 -11.65 -2.92 26.88
N THR A 320 -11.89 -1.83 27.60
CA THR A 320 -11.35 -1.63 28.96
C THR A 320 -12.17 -2.40 30.00
N SER A 321 -11.63 -2.59 31.20
CA SER A 321 -12.39 -3.18 32.31
C SER A 321 -13.64 -2.37 32.75
N ALA A 322 -13.77 -1.14 32.27
CA ALA A 322 -14.91 -0.26 32.54
C ALA A 322 -15.97 -0.27 31.41
N GLY A 323 -15.73 -0.98 30.30
CA GLY A 323 -16.65 -1.06 29.17
C GLY A 323 -16.40 -0.09 28.02
N GLU A 324 -15.31 0.71 28.08
CA GLU A 324 -14.93 1.59 26.97
C GLU A 324 -14.25 0.80 25.86
N THR A 325 -14.71 0.92 24.62
CA THR A 325 -14.14 0.22 23.46
C THR A 325 -13.32 1.13 22.55
N ILE A 326 -12.39 0.56 21.78
CA ILE A 326 -11.80 1.25 20.63
C ILE A 326 -12.79 1.23 19.47
N SER A 327 -13.38 2.39 19.19
CA SER A 327 -14.50 2.50 18.26
C SER A 327 -14.16 2.13 16.81
N MET A 328 -15.06 1.41 16.15
CA MET A 328 -15.07 1.16 14.69
C MET A 328 -15.86 2.23 13.90
N ASP A 329 -16.20 3.37 14.48
CA ASP A 329 -16.94 4.43 13.79
C ASP A 329 -16.17 4.97 12.56
N CYS A 330 -16.72 4.78 11.37
CA CYS A 330 -16.16 5.27 10.11
C CYS A 330 -15.90 6.79 10.15
N GLU A 331 -16.78 7.56 10.81
CA GLU A 331 -16.66 9.01 10.90
C GLU A 331 -15.46 9.45 11.75
N ALA A 332 -14.85 8.57 12.55
CA ALA A 332 -13.57 8.86 13.22
C ALA A 332 -12.44 9.09 12.20
N CYS A 333 -12.52 8.45 11.03
CA CYS A 333 -11.47 8.44 10.02
C CYS A 333 -11.81 9.28 8.80
N HIS A 334 -13.03 9.18 8.26
CA HIS A 334 -13.41 9.91 7.06
C HIS A 334 -14.91 10.19 6.96
N ILE A 335 -15.26 11.18 6.15
CA ILE A 335 -16.64 11.50 5.80
C ILE A 335 -16.80 11.30 4.29
N ILE A 336 -17.79 10.51 3.89
CA ILE A 336 -18.14 10.33 2.47
C ILE A 336 -18.99 11.52 2.04
N LEU A 337 -18.53 12.23 1.02
CA LEU A 337 -19.20 13.41 0.47
C LEU A 337 -19.95 13.09 -0.83
N ALA A 338 -19.47 12.09 -1.57
CA ALA A 338 -20.13 11.50 -2.73
C ALA A 338 -19.59 10.07 -2.91
N GLU A 339 -20.42 9.15 -3.37
CA GLU A 339 -20.05 7.75 -3.55
C GLU A 339 -20.40 7.26 -4.95
N ASP A 340 -19.38 6.87 -5.71
CA ASP A 340 -19.51 6.34 -7.07
C ASP A 340 -20.43 7.17 -7.98
N GLU A 341 -20.34 8.50 -7.89
CA GLU A 341 -21.14 9.43 -8.69
C GLU A 341 -20.40 9.85 -9.96
N ALA A 342 -21.13 9.97 -11.07
CA ALA A 342 -20.63 10.62 -12.27
C ALA A 342 -20.74 12.15 -12.10
N ASN A 343 -19.61 12.86 -12.17
CA ASN A 343 -19.50 14.31 -11.92
C ASN A 343 -20.12 14.74 -10.57
N PRO A 344 -19.50 14.37 -9.43
CA PRO A 344 -20.03 14.70 -8.11
C PRO A 344 -20.19 16.21 -7.91
N GLN A 345 -21.38 16.66 -7.48
CA GLN A 345 -21.68 18.09 -7.27
C GLN A 345 -20.74 18.75 -6.26
N ILE A 346 -20.24 17.98 -5.29
CA ILE A 346 -19.29 18.47 -4.28
C ILE A 346 -17.98 18.96 -4.92
N LEU A 347 -17.54 18.36 -6.03
CA LEU A 347 -16.33 18.80 -6.73
C LEU A 347 -16.54 20.12 -7.45
N GLU A 348 -17.69 20.34 -8.07
CA GLU A 348 -18.05 21.65 -8.65
C GLU A 348 -18.04 22.74 -7.57
N THR A 349 -18.65 22.42 -6.42
CA THR A 349 -18.72 23.33 -5.26
C THR A 349 -17.33 23.71 -4.75
N ILE A 350 -16.43 22.74 -4.57
CA ILE A 350 -15.08 22.98 -4.05
C ILE A 350 -14.18 23.67 -5.09
N GLN A 351 -14.37 23.40 -6.38
CA GLN A 351 -13.63 24.06 -7.46
C GLN A 351 -14.14 25.48 -7.74
N GLY A 352 -15.32 25.84 -7.23
CA GLY A 352 -15.95 27.14 -7.44
C GLY A 352 -16.42 27.36 -8.88
N ILE A 353 -16.87 26.28 -9.53
CA ILE A 353 -17.36 26.27 -10.92
C ILE A 353 -18.88 26.44 -10.96
#